data_AF-A0A369KTS9-F1
#
_entry.id   AF-A0A369KTS9-F1
#
_cell.length_a   1.000
_cell.length_b   1.000
_cell.length_c   1.000
_cell.angle_alpha   90.00
_cell.angle_beta   90.00
_cell.angle_gamma   90.00
#
_symmetry.space_group_name_H-M   'P 1'
#
loop_
_entity.id
_entity.type
_entity.pdbx_description
1 polymer ?
#
loop_
_entity_poly.entity_id
_entity_poly.type
_entity_poly.pdbx_seq_one_letter_code
_entity_poly.pdbx_strand_id
1 'polypeptide(L)' 'MATWIWILIALLCLVAGVALGFYIARRYMMNYLEQNPPINEDMIKTLMMQMGQKPSQKKVNQVMRSMSGSMKSPKK' A
#
# COMPACT_ATOMS: atom_id res chain seq x y z
N MET A 1 12.04 45.63 6.80
CA MET A 1 12.00 44.17 6.55
C MET A 1 10.58 43.80 6.14
N ALA A 2 10.38 43.35 4.90
CA ALA A 2 9.05 43.20 4.34
C ALA A 2 8.46 41.82 4.70
N THR A 3 7.47 41.81 5.61
CA THR A 3 6.87 40.60 6.18
C THR A 3 6.19 39.68 5.16
N TRP A 4 5.76 40.21 4.01
CA TRP A 4 5.13 39.45 2.92
C TRP A 4 6.07 38.42 2.27
N ILE A 5 7.39 38.66 2.27
CA ILE A 5 8.39 37.73 1.72
C ILE A 5 8.41 36.43 2.55
N TRP A 6 8.30 36.54 3.87
CA TRP A 6 8.24 35.39 4.77
C TRP A 6 6.97 34.56 4.57
N ILE A 7 5.84 35.22 4.29
CA ILE A 7 4.56 34.56 4.02
C ILE A 7 4.63 33.75 2.73
N LEU A 8 5.25 34.29 1.67
CA LEU A 8 5.44 33.57 0.41
C LEU A 8 6.38 32.36 0.56
N ILE A 9 7.48 32.51 1.29
CA ILE A 9 8.42 31.41 1.55
C ILE A 9 7.74 30.31 2.37
N ALA A 10 6.96 30.70 3.40
CA ALA A 10 6.21 29.75 4.22
C ALA A 10 5.20 28.94 3.37
N LEU A 11 4.48 29.60 2.47
CA LEU A 11 3.53 28.93 1.57
C LEU A 11 4.25 27.98 0.61
N LEU A 12 5.37 28.40 0.03
CA LEU A 12 6.16 27.57 -0.89
C LEU A 12 6.73 26.33 -0.17
N CYS A 13 7.26 26.49 1.04
CA CYS A 13 7.75 25.39 1.87
C CYS A 13 6.63 24.41 2.27
N LEU A 14 5.43 24.90 2.54
CA LEU A 14 4.27 24.06 2.87
C LEU A 14 3.89 23.19 1.66
N VAL A 15 3.77 23.80 0.47
CA VAL A 15 3.45 23.06 -0.76
C VAL A 15 4.56 22.06 -1.12
N ALA A 16 5.82 22.48 -1.04
CA ALA A 16 6.96 21.61 -1.29
C ALA A 16 7.02 20.45 -0.27
N GLY A 17 6.77 20.71 1.01
CA GLY A 17 6.77 19.73 2.08
C GLY A 17 5.67 18.67 1.90
N VAL A 18 4.46 19.07 1.52
CA VAL A 18 3.37 18.13 1.24
C VAL A 18 3.68 17.29 0.01
N ALA A 19 4.18 17.89 -1.07
CA ALA A 19 4.54 17.17 -2.29
C ALA A 19 5.65 16.13 -2.04
N LEU A 20 6.72 16.52 -1.35
CA LEU A 20 7.82 15.62 -0.96
C LEU A 20 7.35 14.55 0.02
N GLY A 21 6.58 14.92 1.05
CA GLY A 21 6.06 14.00 2.05
C GLY A 21 5.16 12.92 1.43
N PHE A 22 4.25 13.31 0.54
CA PHE A 22 3.37 12.38 -0.18
C PHE A 22 4.18 11.42 -1.06
N TYR A 23 5.18 11.92 -1.77
CA TYR A 23 6.01 11.10 -2.65
C TYR A 23 6.82 10.06 -1.87
N ILE A 24 7.45 10.46 -0.76
CA ILE A 24 8.23 9.56 0.10
C ILE A 24 7.32 8.53 0.76
N ALA A 25 6.18 8.96 1.31
CA ALA A 25 5.21 8.05 1.94
C ALA A 25 4.70 6.99 0.96
N ARG A 26 4.36 7.40 -0.28
CA ARG A 26 3.94 6.48 -1.34
C ARG A 26 5.02 5.45 -1.65
N ARG A 27 6.27 5.88 -1.81
CA ARG A 27 7.40 4.99 -2.11
C ARG A 27 7.67 4.02 -0.95
N TYR A 28 7.66 4.52 0.27
CA TYR A 28 7.89 3.70 1.47
C TYR A 28 6.80 2.64 1.63
N MET A 29 5.53 3.01 1.41
CA MET A 29 4.41 2.09 1.48
C MET A 29 4.49 0.99 0.42
N MET A 30 4.89 1.32 -0.82
CA MET A 30 5.08 0.32 -1.87
C MET A 30 6.20 -0.68 -1.48
N ASN A 31 7.35 -0.16 -1.04
CA ASN A 31 8.47 -0.99 -0.59
C ASN A 31 8.10 -1.86 0.64
N TYR A 32 7.22 -1.39 1.51
CA TYR A 32 6.73 -2.16 2.65
C TYR A 32 5.86 -3.35 2.20
N LEU A 33 4.94 -3.11 1.26
CA LEU A 33 4.05 -4.14 0.70
C LEU A 33 4.81 -5.18 -0.15
N GLU A 34 5.93 -4.80 -0.77
CA GLU A 34 6.79 -5.73 -1.50
C GLU A 34 7.59 -6.65 -0.55
N GLN A 35 8.06 -6.12 0.57
CA GLN A 35 8.82 -6.89 1.56
C GLN A 35 7.93 -7.80 2.41
N ASN A 36 6.70 -7.37 2.71
CA ASN A 36 5.68 -8.18 3.38
C ASN A 36 4.45 -8.29 2.48
N PRO A 37 4.39 -9.32 1.60
CA PRO A 37 3.33 -9.43 0.62
C PRO A 37 1.97 -9.42 1.34
N PRO A 38 1.00 -8.62 0.85
CA PRO A 38 -0.25 -8.38 1.56
C PRO A 38 -1.12 -9.62 1.75
N ILE A 39 -0.82 -10.74 1.05
CA ILE A 39 -1.60 -11.97 1.11
C ILE A 39 -0.66 -13.18 1.12
N ASN A 40 -0.68 -13.95 2.22
CA ASN A 40 0.04 -15.21 2.37
C ASN A 40 -0.94 -16.41 2.42
N GLU A 41 -0.43 -17.65 2.36
CA GLU A 41 -1.27 -18.86 2.36
C GLU A 41 -2.11 -18.98 3.63
N ASP A 42 -1.52 -18.60 4.77
CA ASP A 42 -2.14 -18.77 6.09
C ASP A 42 -3.26 -17.75 6.33
N MET A 43 -3.15 -16.53 5.79
CA MET A 43 -4.26 -15.57 5.72
C MET A 43 -5.41 -16.15 4.91
N ILE A 44 -5.15 -16.71 3.73
CA ILE A 44 -6.22 -17.30 2.89
C ILE A 44 -6.87 -18.48 3.61
N LYS A 45 -6.09 -19.34 4.27
CA LYS A 45 -6.64 -20.43 5.09
C LYS A 45 -7.50 -19.88 6.23
N THR A 46 -7.03 -18.85 6.92
CA THR A 46 -7.77 -18.23 8.03
C THR A 46 -9.07 -17.58 7.55
N LEU A 47 -9.03 -16.85 6.44
CA LEU A 47 -10.20 -16.31 5.76
C LEU A 47 -11.18 -17.42 5.34
N MET A 48 -10.69 -18.52 4.75
CA MET A 48 -11.53 -19.67 4.39
C MET A 48 -12.19 -20.30 5.62
N MET A 49 -11.42 -20.50 6.68
CA MET A 49 -11.92 -21.03 7.96
C MET A 49 -12.96 -20.10 8.59
N GLN A 50 -12.76 -18.77 8.54
CA GLN A 50 -13.73 -17.77 9.01
C GLN A 50 -15.06 -17.84 8.24
N MET A 51 -15.00 -18.20 6.95
CA MET A 51 -16.20 -18.40 6.12
C MET A 51 -16.82 -19.81 6.26
N GLY A 52 -16.33 -20.63 7.19
CA GLY A 52 -16.81 -22.01 7.37
C GLY A 52 -16.42 -22.95 6.22
N GLN A 53 -15.53 -22.52 5.32
CA GLN A 53 -15.03 -23.35 4.23
C GLN A 53 -13.81 -24.13 4.70
N LYS A 54 -13.79 -25.45 4.44
CA LYS A 54 -12.62 -26.29 4.72
C LYS A 54 -11.46 -25.85 3.81
N PRO A 55 -10.33 -25.37 4.35
CA PRO A 55 -9.20 -24.97 3.54
C PRO A 55 -8.60 -26.21 2.87
N SER A 56 -8.75 -26.31 1.54
CA SER A 56 -8.06 -27.32 0.73
C SER A 56 -6.87 -26.67 0.05
N GLN A 57 -5.68 -27.28 0.12
CA GLN A 57 -4.45 -26.71 -0.45
C GLN A 57 -4.58 -26.34 -1.93
N LYS A 58 -5.36 -27.10 -2.72
CA LYS A 58 -5.64 -26.77 -4.12
C LYS A 58 -6.46 -25.48 -4.25
N LYS A 59 -7.47 -25.31 -3.39
CA LYS A 59 -8.33 -24.13 -3.38
C LYS A 59 -7.59 -22.90 -2.86
N VAL A 60 -6.77 -23.06 -1.83
CA VAL A 60 -5.89 -21.99 -1.31
C VAL A 60 -4.95 -21.51 -2.41
N ASN A 61 -4.29 -22.41 -3.14
CA ASN A 61 -3.42 -22.04 -4.26
C ASN A 61 -4.18 -21.37 -5.41
N GLN A 62 -5.40 -21.82 -5.71
CA GLN A 62 -6.25 -21.18 -6.72
C GLN A 62 -6.63 -19.75 -6.31
N VAL A 63 -7.01 -19.55 -5.05
CA VAL A 63 -7.38 -18.23 -4.52
C VAL A 63 -6.17 -17.32 -4.44
N MET A 64 -5.01 -17.83 -3.98
CA MET A 64 -3.75 -17.09 -3.95
C MET A 64 -3.38 -16.58 -5.34
N ARG A 65 -3.49 -17.42 -6.37
CA ARG A 65 -3.22 -17.02 -7.77
C ARG A 65 -4.20 -15.94 -8.27
N SER A 66 -5.47 -16.02 -7.90
CA SER A 66 -6.47 -15.00 -8.27
C SER A 66 -6.24 -13.66 -7.55
N MET A 67 -5.79 -13.68 -6.30
CA MET A 67 -5.53 -12.48 -5.50
C MET A 67 -4.19 -11.82 -5.85
N SER A 68 -3.12 -12.60 -6.04
CA SER A 68 -1.82 -12.08 -6.49
C SER A 68 -1.85 -11.48 -7.90
N GLY A 69 -2.68 -12.01 -8.79
CA GLY A 69 -2.93 -11.39 -10.10
C GLY A 69 -3.64 -10.03 -10.02
N SER A 70 -4.46 -9.83 -8.98
CA SER A 70 -5.24 -8.59 -8.77
C SER A 70 -4.47 -7.52 -7.98
N MET A 71 -3.56 -7.94 -7.09
CA MET A 71 -2.71 -7.02 -6.29
C MET A 71 -1.60 -6.37 -7.11
N LYS A 72 -1.32 -6.87 -8.31
CA LYS A 72 -0.31 -6.33 -9.23
C LYS A 72 -0.82 -5.07 -9.94
N SER A 73 -1.26 -4.05 -9.21
CA SER A 73 -1.44 -2.66 -9.66
C SER A 73 -1.78 -1.75 -8.47
N PRO A 74 -1.07 -0.61 -8.34
CA PRO A 74 -1.34 0.51 -9.24
C PRO A 74 -0.12 0.85 -10.11
N LYS A 75 -0.15 0.42 -11.37
CA LYS A 75 0.71 1.00 -12.41
C LYS A 75 0.11 2.34 -12.85
N LYS A 76 0.35 3.39 -12.07
CA LYS A 76 0.42 4.83 -12.42
C LYS A 76 0.71 5.62 -11.14
#